data_AF-A0A4D9F5P5-F1
#
_entry.id   AF-A0A4D9F5P5-F1
#
_cell.length_a   1.000
_cell.length_b   1.000
_cell.length_c   1.000
_cell.angle_alpha   90.00
_cell.angle_beta   90.00
_cell.angle_gamma   90.00
#
_symmetry.space_group_name_H-M   'P 1'
#
loop_
_entity.id
_entity.type
_entity.pdbx_description
1 polymer ?
#
loop_
_entity_poly.entity_id
_entity_poly.type
_entity_poly.pdbx_seq_one_letter_code
_entity_poly.pdbx_strand_id
1 'polypeptide(L)'
;MRSGCESSLQLTFQKATVAVDNIFKSLRDVTRARMHMKQFNSVYVPGSNTCQATYKPLLKQVVEEIFNSDRPDPVDIEHLSAGLTDLLKTGFSMFMKVSRPHPSDHPLLIFYMVGGVTVSEVRMVRDLISAHKPGIQG
;
A
#
# COMPACT_ATOMS: atom_id res chain seq x y z
N MET A 1 -47.34 -7.64 29.94
CA MET A 1 -46.75 -6.93 28.78
C MET A 1 -45.22 -6.93 28.90
N ARG A 2 -44.51 -7.84 28.22
CA ARG A 2 -43.02 -7.86 28.13
C ARG A 2 -42.47 -8.41 26.79
N SER A 3 -43.23 -8.31 25.69
CA SER A 3 -42.83 -8.90 24.39
C SER A 3 -42.03 -7.95 23.47
N GLY A 4 -42.07 -6.63 23.68
CA GLY A 4 -41.38 -5.67 22.79
C GLY A 4 -39.86 -5.54 22.98
N CYS A 5 -39.34 -5.83 24.18
CA CYS A 5 -37.92 -5.65 24.51
C CYS A 5 -37.04 -6.78 23.93
N GLU A 6 -37.53 -8.02 23.93
CA GLU A 6 -36.83 -9.18 23.37
C GLU A 6 -36.62 -9.07 21.85
N SER A 7 -37.63 -8.54 21.14
CA SER A 7 -37.59 -8.35 19.69
C SER A 7 -36.50 -7.34 19.25
N SER A 8 -36.33 -6.25 20.00
CA SER A 8 -35.34 -5.21 19.68
C SER A 8 -33.90 -5.69 19.85
N LEU A 9 -33.63 -6.50 20.89
CA LEU A 9 -32.32 -7.09 21.14
C LEU A 9 -31.97 -8.13 20.07
N GLN A 10 -32.93 -8.96 19.67
CA GLN A 10 -32.73 -9.97 18.63
C GLN A 10 -32.45 -9.33 17.26
N LEU A 11 -33.18 -8.26 16.89
CA LEU A 11 -32.94 -7.47 15.68
C LEU A 11 -31.55 -6.81 15.69
N THR A 12 -31.12 -6.28 16.84
CA THR A 12 -29.81 -5.65 16.98
C THR A 12 -28.69 -6.69 16.89
N PHE A 13 -28.88 -7.86 17.50
CA PHE A 13 -27.94 -8.98 17.41
C PHE A 13 -27.78 -9.46 15.96
N GLN A 14 -28.88 -9.69 15.23
CA GLN A 14 -28.82 -10.10 13.83
C GLN A 14 -28.09 -9.07 12.95
N LYS A 15 -28.39 -7.77 13.12
CA LYS A 15 -27.68 -6.71 12.40
C LYS A 15 -26.19 -6.68 12.74
N ALA A 16 -25.84 -6.86 14.00
CA ALA A 16 -24.45 -6.93 14.45
C ALA A 16 -23.72 -8.13 13.83
N THR A 17 -24.35 -9.32 13.83
CA THR A 17 -23.79 -10.52 13.18
C THR A 17 -23.50 -10.27 11.70
N VAL A 18 -24.47 -9.72 10.96
CA VAL A 18 -24.29 -9.40 9.53
C VAL A 18 -23.16 -8.38 9.32
N ALA A 19 -23.08 -7.34 10.15
CA ALA A 19 -22.01 -6.35 10.05
C ALA A 19 -20.63 -6.98 10.32
N VAL A 20 -20.51 -7.83 11.33
CA VAL A 20 -19.29 -8.55 11.67
C VAL A 20 -18.88 -9.50 10.54
N ASP A 21 -19.82 -10.26 9.99
CA ASP A 21 -19.55 -11.17 8.87
C ASP A 21 -19.05 -10.41 7.64
N ASN A 22 -19.62 -9.25 7.34
CA ASN A 22 -19.16 -8.38 6.27
C ASN A 22 -17.73 -7.88 6.51
N ILE A 23 -17.41 -7.46 7.74
CA ILE A 23 -16.05 -7.05 8.12
C ILE A 23 -15.05 -8.19 7.87
N PHE A 24 -15.33 -9.40 8.39
CA PHE A 24 -14.45 -10.54 8.20
C PHE A 24 -14.35 -11.00 6.74
N LYS A 25 -15.42 -10.87 5.96
CA LYS A 25 -15.37 -11.08 4.52
C LYS A 25 -14.42 -10.10 3.84
N SER A 26 -14.57 -8.79 4.07
CA SER A 26 -13.68 -7.77 3.52
C SER A 26 -12.21 -7.99 3.93
N LEU A 27 -11.96 -8.34 5.19
CA LEU A 27 -10.60 -8.64 5.66
C LEU A 27 -9.99 -9.85 4.93
N ARG A 28 -10.76 -10.91 4.70
CA ARG A 28 -10.30 -12.09 3.93
C ARG A 28 -10.02 -11.74 2.48
N ASP A 29 -10.86 -10.93 1.86
CA ASP A 29 -10.68 -10.49 0.47
C ASP A 29 -9.42 -9.62 0.33
N VAL A 30 -9.18 -8.70 1.28
CA VAL A 30 -7.92 -7.93 1.35
C VAL A 30 -6.72 -8.85 1.51
N THR A 31 -6.76 -9.81 2.44
CA THR A 31 -5.67 -10.78 2.63
C THR A 31 -5.38 -11.55 1.35
N ARG A 32 -6.42 -12.02 0.65
CA ARG A 32 -6.27 -12.73 -0.63
C ARG A 32 -5.63 -11.88 -1.71
N ALA A 33 -6.08 -10.65 -1.89
CA ALA A 33 -5.48 -9.72 -2.84
C ALA A 33 -3.99 -9.49 -2.52
N ARG A 34 -3.65 -9.40 -1.23
CA ARG A 34 -2.27 -9.21 -0.77
C ARG A 34 -1.36 -10.43 -0.93
N MET A 35 -1.89 -11.65 -1.00
CA MET A 35 -1.07 -12.87 -1.18
C MET A 35 -0.27 -12.85 -2.48
N HIS A 36 -0.70 -12.07 -3.47
CA HIS A 36 0.01 -11.95 -4.76
C HIS A 36 1.19 -10.97 -4.72
N MET A 37 1.32 -10.16 -3.66
CA MET A 37 2.47 -9.27 -3.45
C MET A 37 3.57 -9.99 -2.68
N LYS A 38 4.83 -9.80 -3.07
CA LYS A 38 5.98 -10.49 -2.43
C LYS A 38 6.45 -9.75 -1.19
N GLN A 39 6.59 -8.43 -1.26
CA GLN A 39 7.08 -7.58 -0.18
C GLN A 39 5.94 -6.91 0.59
N PHE A 40 4.84 -6.54 -0.08
CA PHE A 40 3.76 -5.76 0.53
C PHE A 40 2.55 -6.58 1.01
N ASN A 41 2.74 -7.88 1.26
CA ASN A 41 1.65 -8.78 1.65
C ASN A 41 1.14 -8.60 3.09
N SER A 42 1.93 -7.96 3.97
CA SER A 42 1.58 -7.76 5.37
C SER A 42 1.80 -6.31 5.80
N VAL A 43 0.83 -5.77 6.53
CA VAL A 43 0.95 -4.50 7.26
C VAL A 43 1.32 -4.69 8.73
N TYR A 44 1.35 -5.95 9.18
CA TYR A 44 1.79 -6.34 10.51
C TYR A 44 3.27 -6.68 10.44
N VAL A 45 4.07 -6.01 11.27
CA VAL A 45 5.49 -6.28 11.45
C VAL A 45 5.63 -7.01 12.79
N PRO A 46 6.03 -8.29 12.79
CA PRO A 46 6.22 -9.07 14.02
C PRO A 46 7.21 -8.39 14.96
N GLY A 47 6.92 -8.46 16.26
CA GLY A 47 7.87 -8.08 17.29
C GLY A 47 9.01 -9.08 17.44
N SER A 48 10.09 -8.66 18.06
CA SER A 48 11.22 -9.49 18.50
C SER A 48 11.32 -9.47 20.03
N ASN A 49 12.32 -10.15 20.60
CA ASN A 49 12.58 -10.12 22.05
C ASN A 49 12.85 -8.70 22.59
N THR A 50 13.21 -7.75 21.72
CA THR A 50 13.58 -6.38 22.07
C THR A 50 12.64 -5.32 21.49
N CYS A 51 11.73 -5.70 20.59
CA CYS A 51 10.83 -4.78 19.91
C CYS A 51 9.39 -5.30 19.92
N GLN A 52 8.43 -4.45 20.27
CA GLN A 52 7.01 -4.79 20.14
C GLN A 52 6.61 -4.90 18.66
N ALA A 53 5.60 -5.73 18.38
CA ALA A 53 5.00 -5.76 17.05
C ALA A 53 4.46 -4.38 16.65
N THR A 54 4.62 -4.03 15.38
CA THR A 54 4.23 -2.71 14.87
C THR A 54 3.34 -2.81 13.64
N TYR A 55 2.57 -1.76 13.41
CA TYR A 55 1.76 -1.60 12.22
C TYR A 55 2.50 -0.70 11.22
N LYS A 56 2.71 -1.21 10.01
CA LYS A 56 3.35 -0.51 8.90
C LYS A 56 2.37 -0.44 7.72
N PRO A 57 1.70 0.70 7.50
CA PRO A 57 0.72 0.86 6.41
C PRO A 57 1.33 0.59 5.04
N LEU A 58 0.50 0.17 4.07
CA LEU A 58 0.95 -0.10 2.71
C LEU A 58 1.65 1.12 2.08
N LEU A 59 1.06 2.32 2.23
CA LEU A 59 1.64 3.54 1.67
C LEU A 59 3.05 3.82 2.23
N LYS A 60 3.28 3.52 3.52
CA LYS A 60 4.60 3.61 4.14
C LYS A 60 5.60 2.69 3.46
N GLN A 61 5.19 1.44 3.22
CA GLN A 61 6.04 0.42 2.60
C GLN A 61 6.43 0.81 1.17
N VAL A 62 5.45 1.28 0.38
CA VAL A 62 5.68 1.72 -1.00
C VAL A 62 6.61 2.93 -1.04
N VAL A 63 6.38 3.95 -0.20
CA VAL A 63 7.22 5.15 -0.15
C VAL A 63 8.65 4.81 0.27
N GLU A 64 8.82 4.00 1.32
CA GLU A 64 10.15 3.58 1.74
C GLU A 64 10.88 2.77 0.68
N GLU A 65 10.21 1.86 -0.04
CA GLU A 65 10.84 1.10 -1.14
C GLU A 65 11.22 2.02 -2.31
N ILE A 66 10.38 3.01 -2.65
CA ILE A 66 10.68 4.00 -3.72
C ILE A 66 11.90 4.86 -3.38
N PHE A 67 12.14 5.18 -2.10
CA PHE A 67 13.29 5.99 -1.70
C PHE A 67 14.48 5.16 -1.20
N ASN A 68 14.39 3.82 -1.29
CA ASN A 68 15.46 2.93 -0.86
C ASN A 68 16.59 2.89 -1.89
N SER A 69 17.70 3.57 -1.59
CA SER A 69 18.86 3.65 -2.49
C SER A 69 19.62 2.33 -2.64
N ASP A 70 19.42 1.37 -1.72
CA ASP A 70 20.08 0.06 -1.73
C ASP A 70 19.36 -0.99 -2.58
N ARG A 71 18.17 -0.68 -3.11
CA ARG A 71 17.34 -1.61 -3.89
C ARG A 71 16.86 -0.98 -5.21
N PRO A 72 17.64 -1.10 -6.29
CA PRO A 72 17.27 -0.51 -7.59
C PRO A 72 16.11 -1.23 -8.31
N ASP A 73 15.76 -2.46 -7.92
CA ASP A 73 14.67 -3.23 -8.52
C ASP A 73 13.56 -3.51 -7.50
N PRO A 74 12.55 -2.63 -7.38
CA PRO A 74 11.40 -2.86 -6.52
C PRO A 74 10.54 -4.01 -7.06
N VAL A 75 10.54 -5.13 -6.36
CA VAL A 75 9.99 -6.42 -6.84
C VAL A 75 8.47 -6.39 -7.05
N ASP A 76 7.75 -5.61 -6.26
CA ASP A 76 6.28 -5.46 -6.34
C ASP A 76 5.84 -4.21 -7.13
N ILE A 77 6.77 -3.32 -7.51
CA ILE A 77 6.45 -2.11 -8.27
C ILE A 77 6.69 -2.40 -9.74
N GLU A 78 5.63 -2.76 -10.46
CA GLU A 78 5.71 -3.02 -11.89
C GLU A 78 5.70 -1.71 -12.69
N HIS A 79 6.69 -1.52 -13.56
CA HIS A 79 6.68 -0.45 -14.54
C HIS A 79 5.79 -0.84 -15.73
N LEU A 80 4.57 -0.30 -15.75
CA LEU A 80 3.68 -0.41 -16.89
C LEU A 80 3.96 0.74 -17.87
N SER A 81 4.87 0.52 -18.82
CA SER A 81 4.95 1.37 -20.02
C SER A 81 3.68 1.14 -20.83
N ALA A 82 2.78 2.11 -20.85
CA ALA A 82 1.59 2.06 -21.71
C ALA A 82 1.97 1.78 -23.18
N GLY A 83 1.17 0.94 -23.84
CA GLY A 83 1.45 0.33 -25.13
C GLY A 83 1.59 1.27 -26.34
N LEU A 84 1.90 0.64 -27.47
CA LEU A 84 2.29 1.16 -28.79
C LEU A 84 3.72 1.70 -28.92
N THR A 85 4.21 2.53 -27.98
CA THR A 85 5.59 3.06 -28.05
C THR A 85 6.67 2.01 -27.77
N ASP A 86 6.36 0.97 -27.02
CA ASP A 86 7.32 -0.11 -26.69
C ASP A 86 7.57 -1.03 -27.89
N LEU A 87 6.56 -1.24 -28.76
CA LEU A 87 6.71 -2.02 -30.00
C LEU A 87 7.63 -1.32 -31.02
N LEU A 88 7.53 0.01 -31.13
CA LEU A 88 8.46 0.79 -31.96
C LEU A 88 9.86 0.84 -31.35
N LYS A 89 9.98 0.92 -30.02
CA LYS A 89 11.27 0.83 -29.34
C LYS A 89 11.92 -0.55 -29.51
N THR A 90 11.18 -1.66 -29.47
CA THR A 90 11.76 -3.01 -29.68
C THR A 90 12.38 -3.21 -31.06
N GLY A 91 11.90 -2.53 -32.11
CA GLY A 91 12.49 -2.61 -33.45
C GLY A 91 13.80 -1.84 -33.63
N PHE A 92 14.01 -0.76 -32.87
CA PHE A 92 15.20 0.09 -32.94
C PHE A 92 16.17 -0.10 -31.75
N SER A 93 15.78 -0.82 -30.70
CA SER A 93 16.48 -0.89 -29.40
C SER A 93 17.11 -2.26 -29.10
N MET A 94 17.70 -2.92 -30.10
CA MET A 94 18.46 -4.16 -29.86
C MET A 94 19.84 -3.94 -29.21
N PHE A 95 20.19 -2.70 -28.80
CA PHE A 95 21.53 -2.37 -28.31
C PHE A 95 21.60 -1.32 -27.18
N MET A 96 20.60 -1.21 -26.30
CA MET A 96 20.81 -0.52 -25.02
C MET A 96 20.17 -1.28 -23.87
N LYS A 97 21.03 -1.83 -22.99
CA LYS A 97 20.67 -2.23 -21.63
C LYS A 97 20.37 -0.95 -20.84
N VAL A 98 19.18 -0.39 -21.05
CA VAL A 98 18.67 0.74 -20.26
C VAL A 98 18.13 0.20 -18.95
N SER A 99 18.77 0.55 -17.83
CA SER A 99 18.20 0.36 -16.50
C SER A 99 16.79 0.96 -16.47
N ARG A 100 15.84 0.24 -15.89
CA ARG A 100 14.48 0.77 -15.71
C ARG A 100 14.60 2.06 -14.89
N PRO A 101 14.03 3.20 -15.33
CA PRO A 101 14.11 4.43 -14.56
C PRO A 101 13.49 4.17 -13.19
N HIS A 102 14.24 4.49 -12.13
CA HIS A 102 13.73 4.32 -10.78
C HIS A 102 12.68 5.40 -10.52
N PRO A 103 11.57 5.14 -9.81
CA PRO A 103 10.57 6.17 -9.55
C PRO A 103 11.17 7.41 -8.86
N SER A 104 12.23 7.27 -8.07
CA SER A 104 12.96 8.39 -7.45
C SER A 104 13.77 9.25 -8.42
N ASP A 105 14.01 8.80 -9.65
CA ASP A 105 14.77 9.55 -10.67
C ASP A 105 13.93 10.70 -11.25
N HIS A 106 12.63 10.75 -10.93
CA HIS A 106 11.71 11.77 -11.39
C HIS A 106 11.45 12.84 -10.31
N PRO A 107 11.43 14.14 -10.68
CA PRO A 107 11.20 15.23 -9.73
C PRO A 107 9.76 15.30 -9.19
N LEU A 108 8.83 14.54 -9.79
CA LEU A 108 7.43 14.49 -9.41
C LEU A 108 6.96 13.04 -9.32
N LEU A 109 6.40 12.68 -8.17
CA LEU A 109 5.75 11.40 -7.90
C LEU A 109 4.28 11.63 -7.56
N ILE A 110 3.38 10.88 -8.20
CA ILE A 110 1.94 10.95 -7.96
C ILE A 110 1.47 9.60 -7.42
N PHE A 111 0.97 9.59 -6.19
CA PHE A 111 0.31 8.43 -5.61
C PHE A 111 -1.20 8.51 -5.85
N TYR A 112 -1.74 7.63 -6.69
CA TYR A 112 -3.17 7.51 -6.92
C TYR A 112 -3.75 6.37 -6.07
N MET A 113 -4.54 6.71 -5.05
CA MET A 113 -5.13 5.74 -4.12
C MET A 113 -6.63 5.58 -4.37
N VAL A 114 -7.06 4.35 -4.67
CA VAL A 114 -8.48 3.99 -4.81
C VAL A 114 -9.05 3.63 -3.44
N GLY A 115 -10.19 4.23 -3.08
CA GLY A 115 -10.85 4.00 -1.78
C GLY A 115 -10.54 5.05 -0.72
N GLY A 116 -9.70 6.04 -1.04
CA GLY A 116 -9.39 7.17 -0.18
C GLY A 116 -8.03 7.06 0.52
N VAL A 117 -7.63 8.17 1.15
CA VAL A 117 -6.41 8.29 1.94
C VAL A 117 -6.74 9.00 3.25
N THR A 118 -6.12 8.58 4.34
CA THR A 118 -6.33 9.18 5.67
C THR A 118 -5.35 10.34 5.90
N VAL A 119 -5.71 11.27 6.79
CA VAL A 119 -4.81 12.38 7.18
C VAL A 119 -3.50 11.86 7.78
N SER A 120 -3.56 10.77 8.54
CA SER A 120 -2.38 10.13 9.13
C SER A 120 -1.43 9.58 8.08
N GLU A 121 -1.95 9.01 6.99
CA GLU A 121 -1.14 8.57 5.84
C GLU A 121 -0.47 9.74 5.13
N VAL A 122 -1.21 10.82 4.86
CA VAL A 122 -0.65 12.03 4.23
C VAL A 122 0.48 12.62 5.08
N ARG A 123 0.26 12.75 6.40
CA ARG A 123 1.27 13.26 7.33
C ARG A 123 2.51 12.37 7.33
N MET A 124 2.33 11.05 7.40
CA MET A 124 3.44 10.09 7.40
C MET A 124 4.28 10.18 6.12
N VAL A 125 3.66 10.32 4.95
CA VAL A 125 4.40 10.51 3.69
C VAL A 125 5.20 11.81 3.73
N ARG A 126 4.62 12.92 4.21
CA ARG A 126 5.33 14.19 4.37
C ARG A 126 6.54 14.04 5.30
N ASP A 127 6.37 13.36 6.43
CA ASP A 127 7.43 13.16 7.42
C ASP A 127 8.56 12.29 6.82
N LEU A 128 8.23 11.22 6.09
CA LEU A 128 9.20 10.35 5.40
C LEU A 128 10.00 11.10 4.33
N ILE A 129 9.34 11.91 3.50
CA ILE A 129 10.02 12.71 2.47
C ILE A 129 10.95 13.74 3.11
N SER A 130 10.51 14.37 4.20
CA SER A 130 11.34 15.34 4.94
C SER A 130 12.58 14.68 5.55
N ALA A 131 12.43 13.46 6.08
CA ALA A 131 13.54 12.69 6.63
C ALA A 131 14.55 12.23 5.54
N HIS A 132 14.08 11.91 4.33
CA HIS A 132 14.95 11.55 3.21
C HIS A 132 15.67 12.74 2.59
N LYS A 133 15.23 13.97 2.89
CA LYS A 133 15.82 15.20 2.35
C LYS A 133 16.24 16.15 3.48
N PRO A 134 17.32 15.85 4.22
CA PRO A 134 17.79 16.71 5.31
C PRO A 134 18.39 18.07 4.87
N GLY A 135 18.11 18.55 3.64
CA GLY A 135 18.86 19.67 3.04
C GLY A 135 18.13 20.54 2.00
N ILE A 136 16.81 20.67 2.02
CA ILE A 136 16.17 21.85 1.40
C ILE A 136 15.42 22.64 2.48
N GLN A 137 16.20 23.38 3.24
CA GLN A 137 15.78 24.63 3.86
C GLN A 137 16.65 25.72 3.20
N GLY A 138 16.02 26.69 2.55
CA GLY A 138 16.68 27.80 1.84
C GLY A 138 15.95 28.16 0.57
#